data_AF-A0A5J5GR33-F1
#
_entry.id   AF-A0A5J5GR33-F1
#
_cell.length_a   1.000
_cell.length_b   1.000
_cell.length_c   1.000
_cell.angle_alpha   90.00
_cell.angle_beta   90.00
_cell.angle_gamma   90.00
#
_symmetry.space_group_name_H-M   'P 1'
#
loop_
_entity.id
_entity.type
_entity.pdbx_description
1 polymer ?
#
loop_
_entity_poly.entity_id
_entity_poly.type
_entity_poly.pdbx_seq_one_letter_code
_entity_poly.pdbx_strand_id
1 'polypeptide(L)'
;MTDTALRPTLFGAISSFVGRVFESEPPMLVQGFDPDRQTLTLTVDNAQDGDEVIFRDSGRGCDVVMGGKTLARIVGVRPDELDAGSIRLIAG
;
A
#
# COMPACT_ATOMS: atom_id res chain seq x y z
N MET A 1 -20.43 9.02 -42.55
CA MET A 1 -20.53 7.66 -42.01
C MET A 1 -19.21 7.38 -41.33
N THR A 2 -19.10 7.78 -40.07
CA THR A 2 -17.86 7.71 -39.29
C THR A 2 -18.28 7.50 -37.86
N ASP A 3 -18.38 6.25 -37.46
CA ASP A 3 -18.49 5.88 -36.05
C ASP A 3 -17.30 4.98 -35.76
N THR A 4 -16.18 5.65 -35.44
CA THR A 4 -15.02 5.01 -34.83
C THR A 4 -15.41 4.75 -33.38
N ALA A 5 -16.08 3.63 -33.15
CA ALA A 5 -16.31 3.10 -31.82
C ALA A 5 -14.95 2.75 -31.21
N LEU A 6 -14.42 3.69 -30.43
CA LEU A 6 -13.30 3.51 -29.53
C LEU A 6 -13.62 2.31 -28.63
N ARG A 7 -12.98 1.18 -28.91
CA ARG A 7 -12.87 0.06 -27.99
C ARG A 7 -12.31 0.62 -26.68
N PRO A 8 -12.99 0.49 -25.54
CA PRO A 8 -12.33 0.68 -24.26
C PRO A 8 -11.38 -0.50 -24.11
N THR A 9 -10.15 -0.34 -24.58
CA THR A 9 -9.02 -1.04 -23.99
C THR A 9 -9.06 -0.63 -22.53
N LEU A 10 -9.59 -1.52 -21.70
CA LEU A 10 -9.50 -1.49 -20.25
C LEU A 10 -8.01 -1.63 -19.93
N PHE A 11 -7.28 -0.54 -20.13
CA PHE A 11 -5.92 -0.37 -19.64
C PHE A 11 -5.97 -0.74 -18.17
N GLY A 12 -5.12 -1.69 -17.77
CA GLY A 12 -4.86 -1.98 -16.38
C GLY A 12 -4.52 -0.68 -15.68
N ALA A 13 -5.51 -0.11 -14.99
CA ALA A 13 -5.30 1.04 -14.15
C ALA A 13 -4.53 0.52 -12.95
N ILE A 14 -3.20 0.69 -13.00
CA ILE A 14 -2.35 0.58 -11.84
C ILE A 14 -2.77 1.74 -10.93
N SER A 15 -3.80 1.53 -10.11
CA SER A 15 -4.23 2.53 -9.14
C SER A 15 -3.18 2.57 -8.05
N SER A 16 -2.26 3.53 -8.12
CA SER A 16 -1.28 3.74 -7.06
C SER A 16 -1.97 4.41 -5.87
N PHE A 17 -2.05 3.71 -4.74
CA PHE A 17 -2.39 4.35 -3.47
C PHE A 17 -1.13 5.00 -2.92
N VAL A 18 -1.13 6.33 -2.83
CA VAL A 18 -0.03 7.08 -2.23
C VAL A 18 -0.48 7.54 -0.84
N GLY A 19 0.13 6.96 0.18
CA GLY A 19 -0.04 7.34 1.57
C GLY A 19 1.22 8.01 2.10
N ARG A 20 1.09 9.18 2.73
CA ARG A 20 2.15 9.70 3.59
C ARG A 20 1.85 9.24 5.01
N VAL A 21 2.78 8.50 5.60
CA VAL A 21 2.68 8.10 7.00
C VAL A 21 3.61 9.00 7.80
N PHE A 22 3.00 9.93 8.51
CA PHE A 22 3.69 10.64 9.58
C PHE A 22 3.76 9.69 10.79
N GLU A 23 4.82 9.78 11.58
CA GLU A 23 5.00 9.06 12.85
C GLU A 23 3.97 9.50 13.95
N SER A 24 2.89 10.16 13.54
CA SER A 24 1.84 10.72 14.38
C SER A 24 0.60 9.84 14.30
N GLU A 25 0.17 9.30 15.44
CA GLU A 25 -1.09 8.56 15.55
C GLU A 25 -2.29 9.39 15.06
N PRO A 26 -3.28 8.77 14.40
CA PRO A 26 -3.47 7.32 14.22
C PRO A 26 -2.82 6.72 12.95
N PRO A 27 -2.57 5.39 12.92
CA PRO A 27 -2.05 4.70 11.76
C PRO A 27 -2.94 4.88 10.53
N MET A 28 -2.34 4.95 9.35
CA MET A 28 -3.09 5.11 8.10
C MET A 28 -3.95 3.88 7.82
N LEU A 29 -5.25 4.07 7.62
CA LEU A 29 -6.15 2.99 7.19
C LEU A 29 -6.24 2.97 5.67
N VAL A 30 -5.85 1.85 5.07
CA VAL A 30 -5.93 1.59 3.63
C VAL A 30 -7.05 0.58 3.39
N GLN A 31 -8.02 0.93 2.54
CA GLN A 31 -9.16 0.08 2.21
C GLN A 31 -9.29 -0.06 0.69
N GLY A 32 -9.75 -1.23 0.23
CA GLY A 32 -9.93 -1.50 -1.21
C GLY A 32 -8.62 -1.58 -2.00
N PHE A 33 -7.51 -1.82 -1.31
CA PHE A 33 -6.22 -2.09 -1.94
C PHE A 33 -6.21 -3.52 -2.50
N ASP A 34 -5.80 -3.65 -3.75
CA ASP A 34 -5.67 -4.93 -4.45
C ASP A 34 -4.18 -5.16 -4.77
N PRO A 35 -3.46 -6.00 -4.00
CA PRO A 35 -2.02 -6.18 -4.15
C PRO A 35 -1.60 -6.77 -5.50
N ASP A 36 -2.49 -7.45 -6.22
CA ASP A 36 -2.21 -8.02 -7.54
C ASP A 36 -2.22 -6.96 -8.65
N ARG A 37 -2.84 -5.80 -8.39
CA ARG A 37 -3.10 -4.77 -9.42
C ARG A 37 -2.55 -3.40 -9.06
N GLN A 38 -2.17 -3.20 -7.80
CA GLN A 38 -1.87 -1.90 -7.24
C GLN A 38 -0.60 -1.96 -6.39
N THR A 39 0.11 -0.84 -6.37
CA THR A 39 1.24 -0.65 -5.45
C THR A 39 0.87 0.42 -4.45
N LEU A 40 0.98 0.10 -3.17
CA LEU A 40 0.85 1.04 -2.06
C LEU A 40 2.22 1.67 -1.81
N THR A 41 2.33 2.98 -2.02
CA THR A 41 3.55 3.72 -1.67
C THR A 41 3.35 4.41 -0.33
N LEU A 42 4.20 4.09 0.65
CA LEU A 42 4.23 4.74 1.96
C LEU A 42 5.49 5.60 2.06
N THR A 43 5.32 6.89 2.28
CA THR A 43 6.43 7.79 2.64
C THR A 43 6.54 7.85 4.16
N VAL A 44 7.75 7.64 4.69
CA VAL A 44 8.06 7.61 6.12
C VAL A 44 9.14 8.65 6.42
N ASP A 45 8.76 9.73 7.11
CA ASP A 45 9.64 10.90 7.32
C ASP A 45 10.78 10.67 8.35
N ASN A 46 10.75 9.57 9.12
CA ASN A 46 11.73 9.25 10.17
C ASN A 46 12.30 7.83 10.06
N ALA A 47 12.33 7.25 8.85
CA ALA A 47 12.94 5.94 8.64
C ALA A 47 14.46 6.02 8.90
N GLN A 48 14.96 5.19 9.80
CA GLN A 48 16.39 5.07 10.11
C GLN A 48 17.01 3.89 9.38
N ASP A 49 18.31 3.99 9.06
CA ASP A 49 19.06 2.87 8.51
C ASP A 49 19.04 1.68 9.48
N GLY A 50 18.55 0.55 9.00
CA GLY A 50 18.37 -0.67 9.80
C GLY A 50 16.96 -0.86 10.35
N ASP A 51 16.03 0.07 10.14
CA ASP A 51 14.62 -0.16 10.45
C ASP A 51 14.05 -1.29 9.59
N GLU A 52 13.60 -2.35 10.25
CA GLU A 52 12.95 -3.47 9.60
C GLU A 52 11.45 -3.19 9.44
N VAL A 53 10.92 -3.51 8.27
CA VAL A 53 9.48 -3.49 8.01
C VAL A 53 8.91 -4.88 8.10
N ILE A 54 7.91 -5.00 8.95
CA ILE A 54 7.25 -6.26 9.26
C ILE A 54 5.78 -6.15 8.89
N PHE A 55 5.29 -7.12 8.13
CA PHE A 55 3.88 -7.29 7.83
C PHE A 55 3.25 -8.24 8.84
N ARG A 56 2.32 -7.73 9.65
CA ARG A 56 1.66 -8.49 10.71
C ARG A 56 0.19 -8.67 10.41
N ASP A 57 -0.32 -9.89 10.54
CA ASP A 57 -1.75 -10.13 10.46
C ASP A 57 -2.46 -9.57 11.70
N SER A 58 -3.42 -8.67 11.49
CA SER A 58 -4.25 -8.06 12.53
C SER A 58 -5.59 -8.78 12.73
N GLY A 59 -5.86 -9.84 11.96
CA GLY A 59 -7.14 -10.54 11.91
C GLY A 59 -8.19 -9.86 11.01
N ARG A 60 -8.05 -8.54 10.78
CA ARG A 60 -8.90 -7.74 9.87
C ARG A 60 -8.16 -7.28 8.60
N GLY A 61 -6.91 -7.69 8.45
CA GLY A 61 -6.02 -7.28 7.37
C GLY A 61 -4.57 -7.23 7.82
N CYS A 62 -3.72 -6.52 7.09
CA CYS A 62 -2.28 -6.48 7.30
C CYS A 62 -1.84 -5.14 7.93
N ASP A 63 -1.15 -5.22 9.06
CA ASP A 63 -0.46 -4.08 9.66
C ASP A 63 0.97 -3.99 9.10
N VAL A 64 1.33 -2.82 8.62
CA VAL A 64 2.70 -2.46 8.24
C VAL A 64 3.36 -1.86 9.47
N VAL A 65 4.33 -2.56 10.04
CA VAL A 65 5.01 -2.18 11.28
C VAL A 65 6.47 -1.87 10.98
N MET A 66 6.98 -0.73 11.46
CA MET A 66 8.38 -0.34 11.36
C MET A 66 8.83 0.19 12.73
N GLY A 67 10.01 -0.22 13.20
CA GLY A 67 10.53 0.24 14.51
C GLY A 67 9.60 -0.06 15.70
N GLY A 68 8.76 -1.10 15.59
CA GLY A 68 7.75 -1.45 16.61
C GLY A 68 6.46 -0.63 16.57
N LYS A 69 6.30 0.31 15.63
CA LYS A 69 5.11 1.15 15.44
C LYS A 69 4.33 0.74 14.20
N THR A 70 3.00 0.71 14.29
CA THR A 70 2.14 0.49 13.12
C THR A 70 2.06 1.77 12.30
N LEU A 71 2.54 1.72 11.06
CA LEU A 71 2.51 2.81 10.10
C LEU A 71 1.16 2.86 9.37
N ALA A 72 0.71 1.70 8.89
CA ALA A 72 -0.53 1.56 8.14
C ALA A 72 -1.22 0.23 8.46
N ARG A 73 -2.53 0.19 8.28
CA ARG A 73 -3.34 -1.03 8.29
C ARG A 73 -4.10 -1.15 6.98
N ILE A 74 -3.81 -2.20 6.24
CA ILE A 74 -4.46 -2.56 4.98
C ILE A 74 -5.59 -3.52 5.30
N VAL A 75 -6.82 -3.04 5.24
CA VAL A 75 -8.01 -3.81 5.59
C VAL A 75 -8.35 -4.79 4.47
N GLY A 76 -8.59 -6.05 4.84
CA GLY A 76 -9.03 -7.09 3.90
C GLY A 76 -7.92 -7.78 3.11
N VAL A 77 -6.67 -7.38 3.29
CA VAL A 77 -5.49 -8.01 2.66
C VAL A 77 -4.64 -8.67 3.73
N ARG A 78 -4.24 -9.93 3.55
CA ARG A 78 -3.35 -10.64 4.47
C ARG A 78 -1.88 -10.43 4.11
N PRO A 79 -0.96 -10.58 5.09
CA PRO A 79 0.48 -10.44 4.83
C PRO A 79 1.03 -11.39 3.75
N ASP A 80 0.47 -12.59 3.61
CA ASP A 80 0.87 -13.60 2.62
C ASP A 80 0.36 -13.29 1.20
N GLU A 81 -0.57 -12.35 1.07
CA GLU A 81 -1.03 -11.81 -0.22
C GLU A 81 -0.15 -10.66 -0.73
N LEU A 82 0.80 -10.19 0.08
CA LEU A 82 1.72 -9.11 -0.28
C LEU A 82 3.02 -9.69 -0.85
N ASP A 83 3.44 -9.18 -2.01
CA ASP A 83 4.74 -9.44 -2.58
C ASP A 83 5.68 -8.22 -2.42
N ALA A 84 6.94 -8.38 -2.86
CA ALA A 84 7.95 -7.33 -2.77
C ALA A 84 7.63 -6.07 -3.61
N GLY A 85 6.66 -6.13 -4.53
CA GLY A 85 6.18 -5.04 -5.36
C GLY A 85 4.86 -4.42 -4.90
N SER A 86 4.09 -5.08 -4.02
CA SER A 86 2.82 -4.58 -3.51
C SER A 86 2.99 -3.33 -2.66
N ILE A 87 4.09 -3.22 -1.90
CA ILE A 87 4.35 -2.10 -1.00
C ILE A 87 5.72 -1.49 -1.28
N ARG A 88 5.73 -0.18 -1.52
CA ARG A 88 6.94 0.60 -1.70
C ARG A 88 7.10 1.58 -0.56
N LEU A 89 8.25 1.52 0.11
CA LEU A 89 8.60 2.46 1.17
C LEU A 89 9.57 3.49 0.64
N ILE A 90 9.34 4.75 0.99
CA ILE A 90 10.18 5.88 0.62
C ILE A 90 10.51 6.65 1.90
N ALA A 91 11.79 6.86 2.18
CA ALA A 91 12.20 7.80 3.23
C ALA A 91 11.86 9.23 2.80
N GLY A 92 11.17 9.97 3.66
CA GLY A 92 10.74 11.36 3.45
C GLY A 92 11.84 12.38 3.70
#